data_AF-A0A9W9SCT1-F1
#
_entry.id   AF-A0A9W9SCT1-F1
#
_cell.length_a   1.000
_cell.length_b   1.000
_cell.length_c   1.000
_cell.angle_alpha   90.00
_cell.angle_beta   90.00
_cell.angle_gamma   90.00
#
_symmetry.space_group_name_H-M   'P 1'
#
loop_
_entity.id
_entity.type
_entity.pdbx_description
1 polymer ?
#
loop_
_entity_poly.entity_id
_entity_poly.type
_entity_poly.pdbx_seq_one_letter_code
_entity_poly.pdbx_strand_id
1 'polypeptide(L)'
;MYRLRLRTRITKVRWTNSGNGWIVEIQSGERSIECDKLIYAPGANSSPIRPAWARKSFDKTVIHSLEIAGSLARIESDKIQRATVVGASRSSYDTVYQLLKARKKVD
;
A
#
# COMPACT_ATOMS: atom_id res chain seq x y z
N MET A 1 -16.15 18.65 15.03
CA MET A 1 -14.68 18.56 14.89
C MET A 1 -14.31 17.12 14.57
N TYR A 2 -13.76 16.84 13.38
CA TYR A 2 -13.38 15.48 13.00
C TYR A 2 -12.08 15.08 13.70
N ARG A 3 -12.10 13.98 14.45
CA ARG A 3 -10.93 13.44 15.17
C ARG A 3 -10.04 12.54 14.29
N LEU A 4 -10.35 12.42 13.00
CA LEU A 4 -9.68 11.55 12.05
C LEU A 4 -9.61 12.23 10.66
N ARG A 5 -8.44 12.19 10.02
CA ARG A 5 -8.23 12.61 8.64
C ARG A 5 -7.79 11.41 7.81
N LEU A 6 -8.69 10.89 6.98
CA LEU A 6 -8.39 9.80 6.04
C LEU A 6 -7.84 10.38 4.74
N ARG A 7 -7.14 9.54 3.95
CA ARG A 7 -6.48 9.95 2.70
C ARG A 7 -5.42 11.05 2.88
N THR A 8 -4.97 11.28 4.12
CA THR A 8 -3.86 12.19 4.44
C THR A 8 -2.60 11.37 4.71
N ARG A 9 -1.53 11.64 3.97
CA ARG A 9 -0.23 10.99 4.17
C ARG A 9 0.73 11.94 4.86
N ILE A 10 1.33 11.50 5.96
CA ILE A 10 2.42 12.21 6.61
C ILE A 10 3.69 11.99 5.79
N THR A 11 4.41 13.07 5.46
CA THR A 11 5.65 13.03 4.67
C THR A 11 6.88 13.30 5.52
N LYS A 12 6.75 14.12 6.57
CA LYS A 12 7.86 14.47 7.45
C LYS A 12 7.36 14.80 8.85
N VAL A 13 8.22 14.54 9.83
CA VAL A 13 8.01 14.93 11.23
C VAL A 13 9.30 15.61 11.69
N ARG A 14 9.17 16.75 12.36
CA ARG A 14 10.31 17.47 12.94
C ARG A 14 9.92 18.10 14.27
N TRP A 15 10.91 18.34 15.13
CA TRP A 15 10.72 19.15 16.32
C TRP A 15 10.47 20.61 15.96
N THR A 16 9.67 21.30 16.78
CA THR A 16 9.54 22.75 16.75
C THR A 16 10.86 23.42 17.14
N ASN A 17 11.18 24.56 16.54
CA ASN A 17 12.39 25.32 16.89
C ASN A 17 12.39 25.81 18.36
N SER A 18 11.20 25.93 18.97
CA SER A 18 11.02 26.26 20.39
C SER A 18 11.22 25.07 21.35
N GLY A 19 11.44 23.85 20.83
CA GLY A 19 11.74 22.66 21.63
C GLY A 19 10.55 22.01 22.38
N ASN A 20 9.33 22.55 22.26
CA ASN A 20 8.19 22.11 23.08
C ASN A 20 7.11 21.32 22.32
N GLY A 21 7.36 20.93 21.07
CA GLY A 21 6.40 20.13 20.30
C GLY A 21 6.90 19.62 18.96
N TRP A 22 5.97 19.12 18.17
CA TRP A 22 6.18 18.47 16.89
C TRP A 22 5.46 19.21 15.78
N ILE A 23 6.09 19.24 14.61
CA ILE A 23 5.50 19.69 13.35
C ILE A 23 5.41 18.47 12.44
N VAL A 24 4.19 18.15 12.04
CA VAL A 24 3.85 17.04 11.16
C VAL A 24 3.47 17.61 9.80
N GLU A 25 4.31 17.35 8.81
CA GLU A 25 4.09 17.73 7.42
C GLU A 25 3.28 16.65 6.72
N ILE A 26 2.26 17.08 6.01
CA ILE A 26 1.32 16.23 5.30
C ILE A 26 1.43 16.51 3.80
N GLN A 27 1.15 15.49 2.99
CA GLN A 27 1.39 15.52 1.55
C GLN A 27 0.68 16.70 0.87
N SER A 28 1.48 17.48 0.12
CA SER A 28 1.18 18.61 -0.79
C SER A 28 -0.19 19.30 -0.68
N GLY A 29 -0.17 20.54 -0.21
CA GLY A 29 -1.30 21.49 -0.27
C GLY A 29 -2.02 21.72 1.06
N GLU A 30 -1.86 20.82 2.03
CA GLU A 30 -2.47 20.96 3.35
C GLU A 30 -1.52 21.62 4.37
N ARG A 31 -2.09 22.37 5.32
CA ARG A 31 -1.33 23.02 6.41
C ARG A 31 -0.74 21.97 7.35
N SER A 32 0.54 22.14 7.71
CA SER A 32 1.21 21.32 8.72
C SER A 32 0.44 21.31 10.04
N ILE A 33 0.49 20.18 10.74
CA ILE A 33 -0.16 20.01 12.04
C ILE A 33 0.90 20.17 13.12
N GLU A 34 0.60 21.00 14.13
CA GLU A 34 1.42 21.14 15.33
C GLU A 34 0.79 20.37 16.49
N CYS A 35 1.62 19.69 17.28
CA CYS A 35 1.15 19.01 18.48
C CYS A 35 2.26 18.87 19.54
N ASP A 36 1.87 18.87 20.82
CA ASP A 36 2.81 18.71 21.94
C ASP A 36 3.28 17.26 22.09
N LYS A 37 2.44 16.30 21.68
CA LYS A 37 2.70 14.87 21.76
C LYS A 37 2.45 14.22 20.41
N LEU A 38 3.36 13.34 20.03
CA LEU A 38 3.24 12.52 18.83
C LEU A 38 3.23 11.04 19.20
N ILE A 39 2.16 10.34 18.82
CA ILE A 39 2.08 8.88 18.90
C ILE A 39 2.25 8.34 17.47
N TYR A 40 3.34 7.62 17.22
CA TYR A 40 3.66 7.06 15.91
C TYR A 40 3.27 5.59 15.84
N ALA A 41 2.17 5.29 15.15
CA ALA A 41 1.62 3.94 15.02
C ALA A 41 1.35 3.55 13.54
N PRO A 42 2.36 3.58 12.64
CA PRO A 42 2.16 3.28 11.22
C PRO A 42 1.92 1.79 10.93
N GLY A 43 2.17 0.89 11.88
CA GLY A 43 2.20 -0.56 11.68
C GLY A 43 3.48 -1.06 11.01
N ALA A 44 4.03 -2.18 11.46
CA ALA A 44 5.34 -2.68 11.00
C ALA A 44 5.37 -3.08 9.51
N ASN A 45 4.23 -3.52 8.96
CA ASN A 45 4.14 -4.10 7.61
C ASN A 45 3.35 -3.21 6.63
N SER A 46 3.19 -1.93 6.91
CA SER A 46 2.37 -1.01 6.10
C SER A 46 3.10 -0.39 4.90
N SER A 47 4.41 -0.54 4.83
CA SER A 47 5.23 -0.09 3.70
C SER A 47 5.54 -1.27 2.76
N PRO A 48 4.98 -1.33 1.53
CA PRO A 48 5.28 -2.41 0.61
C PRO A 48 6.72 -2.32 0.09
N ILE A 49 7.43 -3.44 0.13
CA ILE A 49 8.64 -3.63 -0.66
C ILE A 49 8.20 -4.04 -2.06
N ARG A 50 8.46 -3.18 -3.04
CA ARG A 50 8.16 -3.45 -4.45
C ARG A 50 9.47 -3.72 -5.18
N PRO A 51 9.75 -4.97 -5.59
CA PRO A 51 10.95 -5.28 -6.35
C PRO A 51 10.97 -4.49 -7.67
N ALA A 52 12.13 -3.96 -8.04
CA ALA A 52 12.35 -3.38 -9.35
C ALA A 52 12.69 -4.49 -10.34
N TRP A 53 11.82 -4.73 -11.31
CA TRP A 53 12.07 -5.68 -12.40
C TRP A 53 12.17 -4.95 -13.75
N ALA A 54 13.08 -5.41 -14.60
CA ALA A 54 13.18 -4.91 -15.96
C ALA A 54 11.88 -5.22 -16.73
N ARG A 55 11.23 -4.19 -17.25
CA ARG A 55 9.96 -4.31 -17.99
C ARG A 55 10.10 -4.32 -19.51
N LYS A 56 11.33 -4.43 -20.04
CA LYS A 56 11.63 -4.22 -21.47
C LYS A 56 10.71 -5.01 -22.43
N SER A 57 10.23 -6.17 -22.02
CA SER A 57 9.34 -7.05 -22.80
C SER A 57 8.07 -7.47 -22.05
N PHE A 58 7.77 -6.85 -20.89
CA PHE A 58 6.61 -7.20 -20.07
C PHE A 58 5.61 -6.05 -20.01
N ASP A 59 4.52 -6.20 -20.76
CA ASP A 59 3.43 -5.21 -20.91
C ASP A 59 2.19 -5.54 -20.07
N LYS A 60 2.20 -6.65 -19.33
CA LYS A 60 1.04 -7.12 -18.56
C LYS A 60 0.93 -6.42 -17.20
N THR A 61 -0.25 -6.55 -16.60
CA THR A 61 -0.54 -5.92 -15.30
C THR A 61 0.29 -6.57 -14.19
N VAL A 62 0.96 -5.75 -13.37
CA VAL A 62 1.59 -6.17 -12.12
C VAL A 62 0.76 -5.64 -10.97
N ILE A 63 0.34 -6.52 -10.06
CA ILE A 63 -0.48 -6.18 -8.89
C ILE A 63 0.33 -6.55 -7.65
N HIS A 64 0.54 -5.61 -6.73
CA HIS A 64 1.12 -5.92 -5.43
C HIS A 64 0.04 -6.51 -4.50
N SER A 65 0.38 -7.42 -3.59
CA SER A 65 -0.61 -8.07 -2.71
C SER A 65 -1.43 -7.09 -1.86
N LEU A 66 -0.84 -5.95 -1.45
CA LEU A 66 -1.57 -4.84 -0.80
C LEU A 66 -2.73 -4.25 -1.64
N GLU A 67 -2.71 -4.43 -2.95
CA GLU A 67 -3.71 -3.88 -3.89
C GLU A 67 -4.72 -4.94 -4.35
N ILE A 68 -4.65 -6.16 -3.81
CA ILE A 68 -5.45 -7.29 -4.28
C ILE A 68 -6.95 -7.01 -4.16
N ALA A 69 -7.38 -6.46 -3.03
CA ALA A 69 -8.78 -6.15 -2.76
C ALA A 69 -9.35 -5.12 -3.76
N GLY A 70 -8.56 -4.09 -4.09
CA GLY A 70 -8.95 -3.09 -5.09
C GLY A 70 -8.94 -3.62 -6.52
N SER A 71 -8.32 -4.79 -6.75
CA SER A 71 -8.17 -5.40 -8.07
C SER A 71 -9.12 -6.59 -8.31
N LEU A 72 -9.98 -6.94 -7.35
CA LEU A 72 -10.84 -8.13 -7.41
C LEU A 72 -11.70 -8.17 -8.68
N ALA A 73 -12.39 -7.08 -9.02
CA ALA A 73 -13.22 -7.05 -10.23
C ALA A 73 -12.42 -7.33 -11.51
N ARG A 74 -11.16 -6.87 -11.58
CA ARG A 74 -10.26 -7.16 -12.71
C ARG A 74 -9.80 -8.62 -12.69
N ILE A 75 -9.48 -9.14 -11.51
CA ILE A 75 -9.09 -10.54 -11.32
C ILE A 75 -10.26 -11.45 -11.70
N GLU A 76 -11.48 -11.16 -11.29
CA GLU A 76 -12.66 -11.99 -11.58
C GLU A 76 -13.08 -11.91 -13.06
N SER A 77 -12.73 -10.82 -13.76
CA SER A 77 -13.03 -10.68 -15.19
C SER A 77 -12.32 -11.73 -16.06
N ASP A 78 -12.87 -11.99 -17.24
CA ASP A 78 -12.29 -12.91 -18.22
C ASP A 78 -11.04 -12.35 -18.93
N LYS A 79 -10.64 -11.11 -18.63
CA LYS A 79 -9.42 -10.50 -19.22
C LYS A 79 -8.13 -11.08 -18.63
N ILE A 80 -8.20 -11.61 -17.41
CA ILE A 80 -7.08 -12.32 -16.76
C ILE A 80 -7.45 -13.80 -16.75
N GLN A 81 -6.60 -14.63 -17.35
CA GLN A 81 -6.79 -16.08 -17.39
C GLN A 81 -5.67 -16.83 -16.65
N ARG A 82 -4.48 -16.23 -16.58
CA ARG A 82 -3.29 -16.79 -15.96
C ARG A 82 -2.57 -15.71 -15.16
N ALA A 83 -2.05 -16.08 -14.00
CA ALA A 83 -1.27 -15.20 -13.14
C ALA A 83 -0.08 -15.97 -12.54
N THR A 84 1.06 -15.31 -12.46
CA THR A 84 2.23 -15.81 -11.73
C THR A 84 2.30 -15.06 -10.40
N VAL A 85 2.44 -15.79 -9.29
CA VAL A 85 2.55 -15.19 -7.96
C VAL A 85 4.00 -15.22 -7.50
N VAL A 86 4.59 -14.04 -7.31
CA VAL A 86 5.96 -13.91 -6.81
C VAL A 86 5.95 -13.68 -5.31
N GLY A 87 6.31 -14.70 -4.54
CA GLY A 87 6.41 -14.66 -3.07
C GLY A 87 6.11 -16.02 -2.44
N ALA A 88 6.62 -16.25 -1.23
CA ALA A 88 6.50 -17.53 -0.53
C ALA A 88 6.08 -17.35 0.94
N SER A 89 5.15 -16.43 1.19
CA SER A 89 4.68 -16.09 2.55
C SER A 89 3.16 -16.02 2.59
N ARG A 90 2.59 -15.75 3.77
CA ARG A 90 1.13 -15.72 3.99
C ARG A 90 0.36 -14.98 2.88
N SER A 91 0.81 -13.78 2.50
CA SER A 91 0.12 -12.98 1.47
C SER A 91 0.12 -13.64 0.09
N SER A 92 1.13 -14.44 -0.26
CA SER A 92 1.14 -15.18 -1.53
C SER A 92 0.13 -16.33 -1.50
N TYR A 93 0.05 -17.09 -0.41
CA TYR A 93 -0.97 -18.14 -0.25
C TYR A 93 -2.40 -17.59 -0.35
N ASP A 94 -2.70 -16.49 0.35
CA ASP A 94 -4.00 -15.83 0.29
C ASP A 94 -4.31 -15.35 -1.14
N THR A 95 -3.31 -14.83 -1.85
CA THR A 95 -3.45 -14.38 -3.26
C THR A 95 -3.72 -15.55 -4.21
N VAL A 96 -2.96 -16.65 -4.08
CA VAL A 96 -3.17 -17.87 -4.87
C VAL A 96 -4.58 -18.41 -4.66
N TYR A 97 -5.05 -18.47 -3.41
CA TYR A 97 -6.41 -18.89 -3.11
C TYR A 97 -7.45 -18.03 -3.83
N GLN A 98 -7.35 -16.70 -3.80
CA GLN A 98 -8.29 -15.81 -4.50
C GLN A 98 -8.25 -16.01 -6.02
N LEU A 99 -7.06 -16.18 -6.60
CA LEU A 99 -6.90 -16.44 -8.05
C LEU A 99 -7.53 -17.77 -8.46
N LEU A 100 -7.32 -18.83 -7.69
CA LEU A 100 -7.92 -20.15 -7.94
C LEU A 100 -9.44 -20.10 -7.78
N LYS A 101 -9.95 -19.40 -6.77
CA LYS A 101 -11.39 -19.18 -6.57
C LYS A 101 -12.03 -18.45 -7.76
N ALA A 102 -11.31 -17.49 -8.35
CA ALA A 102 -11.68 -16.81 -9.59
C ALA A 102 -11.43 -17.62 -10.87
N ARG A 103 -11.15 -18.93 -10.73
CA ARG A 103 -10.89 -19.90 -11.82
C ARG A 103 -9.71 -19.54 -12.71
N LYS A 104 -8.69 -18.88 -12.15
CA LYS A 104 -7.47 -18.52 -12.89
C LYS A 104 -6.45 -19.64 -12.82
N LYS A 105 -5.66 -19.78 -13.88
CA LYS A 105 -4.45 -20.60 -13.86
C LYS A 105 -3.37 -19.87 -13.08
N VAL A 106 -2.73 -20.54 -12.13
CA VAL A 106 -1.66 -19.97 -11.31
C VAL A 106 -0.35 -20.71 -11.58
N ASP A 107 0.72 -19.94 -11.76
CA ASP A 107 2.12 -20.42 -11.80
C ASP A 107 2.89 -20.03 -10.54
#